data_AF-A0A1H5EC33-F1
#
_entry.id   AF-A0A1H5EC33-F1
#
_cell.length_a   1.000
_cell.length_b   1.000
_cell.length_c   1.000
_cell.angle_alpha   90.00
_cell.angle_beta   90.00
_cell.angle_gamma   90.00
#
_symmetry.space_group_name_H-M   'P 1'
#
loop_
_entity.id
_entity.type
_entity.pdbx_description
1 polymer ?
#
loop_
_entity_poly.entity_id
_entity_poly.type
_entity_poly.pdbx_seq_one_letter_code
_entity_poly.pdbx_strand_id
1 'polypeptide(L)' 'MPLSRLIDRIYEAAFVPSVWTDVLEQLVLLTGSEGGVIFAGAPAAPPRFVASDKVAASGWAGRSAPWRLC' A
#
# COMPACT_ATOMS: atom_id res chain seq x y z
N MET A 1 -10.74 1.79 12.02
CA MET A 1 -11.19 3.21 12.16
C MET A 1 -12.55 3.42 11.48
N PRO A 2 -13.27 4.54 11.71
CA PRO A 2 -14.47 4.88 10.93
C PRO A 2 -14.17 5.06 9.43
N LEU A 3 -15.12 4.74 8.55
CA LEU A 3 -14.93 4.78 7.09
C LEU A 3 -14.56 6.18 6.56
N SER A 4 -15.17 7.25 7.09
CA SER A 4 -14.85 8.62 6.70
C SER A 4 -13.37 8.96 6.95
N ARG A 5 -12.85 8.56 8.12
CA ARG A 5 -11.44 8.75 8.48
C ARG A 5 -10.50 7.94 7.59
N LEU A 6 -10.93 6.76 7.12
CA LEU A 6 -10.17 5.96 6.17
C LEU A 6 -10.10 6.63 4.79
N ILE A 7 -11.19 7.24 4.33
CA ILE A 7 -11.20 8.01 3.08
C ILE A 7 -10.23 9.19 3.18
N ASP A 8 -10.26 9.96 4.27
CA ASP A 8 -9.32 11.08 4.49
C ASP A 8 -7.87 10.60 4.44
N ARG A 9 -7.58 9.45 5.07
CA ARG A 9 -6.23 8.88 5.10
C ARG A 9 -5.77 8.39 3.73
N ILE A 10 -6.67 7.91 2.87
CA ILE A 10 -6.36 7.58 1.47
C ILE A 10 -5.93 8.84 0.71
N TYR A 11 -6.64 9.96 0.89
CA TYR A 11 -6.26 11.22 0.25
C TYR A 11 -4.94 11.77 0.79
N GLU A 12 -4.71 11.67 2.10
CA GLU A 12 -3.42 12.07 2.68
C GLU A 12 -2.27 11.21 2.15
N ALA A 13 -2.46 9.89 2.02
CA ALA A 13 -1.45 8.98 1.51
C ALA A 13 -1.03 9.28 0.06
N ALA A 14 -1.88 9.96 -0.72
CA ALA A 14 -1.52 10.45 -2.05
C ALA A 14 -0.38 11.49 -2.00
N PHE A 15 -0.28 12.26 -0.90
CA PHE A 15 0.76 13.27 -0.69
C PHE A 15 1.85 12.80 0.28
N VAL A 16 1.54 11.87 1.18
CA VAL A 16 2.44 11.32 2.20
C VAL A 16 2.55 9.81 2.01
N PRO A 17 3.44 9.33 1.10
CA PRO A 17 3.49 7.92 0.72
C PRO A 17 3.73 6.94 1.88
N SER A 18 4.40 7.36 2.96
CA SER A 18 4.64 6.53 4.14
C SER A 18 3.36 6.14 4.89
N VAL A 19 2.24 6.81 4.63
CA VAL A 19 0.94 6.53 5.24
C VAL A 19 0.24 5.34 4.61
N TRP A 20 0.62 4.93 3.39
CA TRP A 20 -0.04 3.85 2.67
C TRP A 20 -0.02 2.51 3.41
N THR A 21 1.05 2.18 4.15
CA THR A 21 1.10 0.92 4.91
C THR A 21 -0.05 0.84 5.92
N ASP A 22 -0.26 1.89 6.72
CA ASP A 22 -1.35 1.94 7.70
C ASP A 22 -2.74 1.91 7.02
N VAL A 23 -2.90 2.61 5.89
CA VAL A 23 -4.13 2.56 5.10
C VAL A 23 -4.43 1.12 4.62
N LEU A 24 -3.41 0.41 4.13
CA LEU A 24 -3.55 -0.96 3.65
C LEU A 24 -3.87 -1.93 4.79
N GLU A 25 -3.28 -1.77 5.97
CA GLU A 25 -3.62 -2.55 7.17
C GLU A 25 -5.09 -2.36 7.56
N GLN A 26 -5.59 -1.12 7.52
CA GLN A 26 -6.98 -0.83 7.87
C GLN A 26 -7.97 -1.38 6.82
N LEU A 27 -7.61 -1.36 5.54
CA LEU A 27 -8.39 -1.97 4.46
C LEU A 27 -8.43 -3.50 4.59
N VAL A 28 -7.31 -4.12 4.96
CA VAL A 28 -7.21 -5.56 5.23
C VAL A 28 -8.19 -5.95 6.34
N LEU A 29 -8.19 -5.21 7.46
CA LEU A 29 -9.12 -5.43 8.57
C LEU A 29 -10.59 -5.23 8.14
N LEU A 30 -10.88 -4.21 7.34
CA LEU A 30 -12.24 -3.90 6.91
C LEU A 30 -12.81 -4.94 5.92
N THR A 31 -11.97 -5.49 5.06
CA THR A 31 -12.39 -6.44 4.01
C THR A 31 -12.26 -7.91 4.43
N GLY A 32 -11.55 -8.20 5.53
CA GLY A 32 -11.19 -9.57 5.90
C GLY A 32 -10.18 -10.19 4.93
N SER A 33 -9.46 -9.38 4.16
CA SER A 33 -8.44 -9.86 3.21
C SER A 33 -7.22 -10.39 3.95
N GLU A 34 -6.41 -11.21 3.29
CA GLU A 34 -5.14 -11.66 3.86
C GLU A 34 -4.06 -10.57 3.83
N GLY A 35 -4.19 -9.59 2.92
CA GLY A 35 -3.21 -8.54 2.71
C GLY A 35 -3.64 -7.55 1.63
N GLY A 36 -2.93 -6.44 1.51
CA GLY A 36 -3.21 -5.38 0.54
C GLY A 36 -1.95 -4.90 -0.16
N VAL A 37 -2.09 -4.52 -1.43
CA VAL A 37 -1.00 -3.94 -2.22
C VAL A 37 -1.51 -2.89 -3.19
N ILE A 38 -0.75 -1.81 -3.33
CA ILE A 38 -0.90 -0.83 -4.41
C ILE A 38 0.40 -0.80 -5.19
N PHE A 39 0.29 -0.83 -6.51
CA PHE A 39 1.45 -0.75 -7.40
C PHE A 39 1.20 0.17 -8.59
N ALA A 40 2.25 0.85 -9.02
CA ALA A 40 2.29 1.63 -10.24
C ALA A 40 3.05 0.82 -11.31
N GLY A 41 2.30 0.35 -12.32
CA GLY A 41 2.88 -0.29 -13.49
C GLY A 41 3.50 0.72 -14.46
N ALA A 42 4.68 0.43 -14.97
CA ALA A 42 5.34 1.21 -16.01
C ALA A 42 5.91 0.27 -17.09
N PRO A 43 5.90 0.65 -18.39
CA PRO A 43 6.27 -0.26 -19.48
C PRO A 43 7.72 -0.76 -19.47
N ALA A 44 8.63 -0.01 -18.84
CA ALA A 44 10.08 -0.26 -18.93
C ALA A 44 10.80 -0.22 -17.58
N ALA A 45 10.08 -0.34 -16.46
CA ALA A 45 10.65 -0.31 -15.12
C ALA A 45 9.93 -1.33 -14.21
N PRO A 46 10.64 -1.90 -13.21
CA PRO A 46 9.99 -2.70 -12.19
C PRO A 46 8.90 -1.87 -11.51
N PRO A 47 7.72 -2.44 -11.25
CA PRO A 47 6.61 -1.68 -10.69
C PRO A 47 7.02 -1.16 -9.31
N ARG A 48 6.66 0.10 -9.04
CA ARG A 48 6.76 0.65 -7.69
C ARG A 48 5.57 0.16 -6.90
N PHE A 49 5.77 -0.23 -5.65
CA PHE A 49 4.66 -0.74 -4.84
C PHE A 49 4.79 -0.35 -3.37
N VAL A 50 3.64 -0.40 -2.69
CA VAL A 50 3.51 -0.35 -1.23
C VAL A 50 2.52 -1.41 -0.82
N ALA A 51 2.79 -2.09 0.29
CA ALA A 51 2.08 -3.28 0.71
C ALA A 51 1.80 -3.24 2.21
N SER A 52 0.79 -3.98 2.63
CA SER A 52 0.60 -4.37 4.04
C SER A 52 1.75 -5.28 4.49
N ASP A 53 2.00 -5.37 5.80
CA ASP A 53 3.16 -6.06 6.37
C ASP A 53 3.19 -7.54 5.97
N LYS A 54 2.01 -8.19 5.95
CA LYS A 54 1.88 -9.59 5.53
C LYS A 54 2.32 -9.82 4.07
N VAL A 55 1.97 -8.91 3.17
CA VAL A 55 2.33 -8.99 1.74
C VAL A 55 3.78 -8.58 1.53
N ALA A 56 4.29 -7.62 2.29
CA ALA A 56 5.69 -7.27 2.27
C ALA A 56 6.59 -8.46 2.68
N ALA A 57 6.15 -9.23 3.69
CA ALA A 57 6.86 -10.41 4.18
C ALA A 57 6.77 -11.64 3.25
N SER A 58 5.76 -11.73 2.37
CA SER A 58 5.53 -12.91 1.52
C SER A 58 6.49 -13.04 0.33
N GLY A 59 7.37 -12.06 0.11
CA GLY A 59 8.29 -12.07 -1.02
C GLY A 59 7.64 -11.73 -2.36
N TRP A 60 6.36 -11.35 -2.37
CA TRP A 60 5.67 -10.79 -3.55
C TRP A 60 6.43 -9.58 -4.13
N ALA A 61 7.13 -8.86 -3.24
CA ALA A 61 8.04 -7.76 -3.52
C ALA A 61 9.29 -8.09 -4.37
N GLY A 62 9.60 -9.37 -4.62
CA GLY A 62 10.89 -9.82 -5.15
C GLY A 62 11.29 -9.29 -6.55
N ARG A 63 10.39 -8.59 -7.26
CA ARG A 63 10.65 -7.93 -8.55
C ARG A 63 10.22 -6.46 -8.60
N SER A 64 9.80 -5.89 -7.48
CA SER A 64 9.18 -4.58 -7.42
C SER A 64 9.95 -3.67 -6.48
N ALA A 65 9.99 -2.37 -6.79
CA ALA A 65 10.72 -1.41 -5.98
C ALA A 65 9.77 -0.84 -4.91
N PRO A 66 10.15 -0.79 -3.62
CA PRO A 66 9.34 -0.09 -2.64
C PRO A 66 9.16 1.37 -3.08
N TRP A 67 7.98 1.93 -2.82
CA TRP A 67 7.74 3.35 -3.04
C TRP A 67 8.72 4.15 -2.16
N ARG A 68 9.83 4.62 -2.75
CA ARG A 68 10.77 5.48 -2.04
C ARG A 68 10.21 6.91 -2.05
N LEU A 69 10.16 7.51 -0.86
CA LEU A 69 10.01 8.96 -0.69
C LEU A 69 11.10 9.64 -1.54
N CYS A 70 10.71 10.62 -2.35
CA CYS A 70 11.65 11.53 -2.99
C CYS A 70 12.53 12.21 -1.94
#